data_AF-U9UDF1-F1
#
_entry.id   AF-U9UDF1-F1
#
_cell.length_a   1.000
_cell.length_b   1.000
_cell.length_c   1.000
_cell.angle_alpha   90.00
_cell.angle_beta   90.00
_cell.angle_gamma   90.00
#
_symmetry.space_group_name_H-M   'P 1'
#
loop_
_entity.id
_entity.type
_entity.pdbx_description
1 polymer ?
#
loop_
_entity_poly.entity_id
_entity_poly.type
_entity_poly.pdbx_seq_one_letter_code
_entity_poly.pdbx_strand_id
1 'polypeptide(L)'
;HYYADTDKTRIEIERLIEEGEWDAKEFTEMRENLLKELQIKHNPIDNEVILEKLKSNDEKLEKLKSNDEILEKLKSNDEILKKLKSNDEKLENLEKKLEKLGKLLEEIHAK
;
A
#
# COMPACT_ATOMS: atom_id res chain seq x y z
N HIS A 1 -27.23 -55.64 9.36
CA HIS A 1 -27.57 -54.21 9.46
C HIS A 1 -26.33 -53.40 9.13
N TYR A 2 -26.25 -52.87 7.91
CA TYR A 2 -25.12 -52.10 7.40
C TYR A 2 -25.58 -50.64 7.28
N TYR A 3 -26.06 -50.07 8.38
CA TYR A 3 -26.34 -48.64 8.43
C TYR A 3 -25.00 -47.96 8.71
N ALA A 4 -24.55 -47.12 7.77
CA ALA A 4 -23.47 -46.19 8.03
C ALA A 4 -23.89 -45.33 9.21
N ASP A 5 -23.06 -45.28 10.26
CA ASP A 5 -23.31 -44.39 11.40
C ASP A 5 -23.23 -42.95 10.91
N THR A 6 -24.37 -42.24 10.88
CA THR A 6 -24.43 -40.81 10.51
C THR A 6 -23.43 -39.98 11.29
N ASP A 7 -23.16 -40.36 12.55
CA ASP A 7 -22.18 -39.69 13.40
C ASP A 7 -20.74 -39.88 12.91
N LYS A 8 -20.39 -41.07 12.38
CA LYS A 8 -19.05 -41.29 11.78
C LYS A 8 -18.86 -40.45 10.53
N THR A 9 -19.90 -40.35 9.70
CA THR A 9 -19.86 -39.51 8.49
C THR A 9 -19.71 -38.03 8.84
N ARG A 10 -20.40 -37.54 9.89
CA ARG A 10 -20.25 -36.17 10.37
C ARG A 10 -18.81 -35.89 10.81
N ILE A 11 -18.23 -36.76 11.64
CA ILE A 11 -16.87 -36.61 12.15
C ILE A 11 -15.84 -36.59 11.00
N GLU A 12 -15.98 -37.47 10.01
CA GLU A 12 -15.04 -37.51 8.88
C GLU A 12 -15.12 -36.25 8.01
N ILE A 13 -16.32 -35.72 7.76
CA ILE A 13 -16.48 -34.49 6.97
C ILE A 13 -15.95 -33.28 7.72
N GLU A 14 -16.15 -33.20 9.03
CA GLU A 14 -15.54 -32.17 9.87
C GLU A 14 -14.01 -32.22 9.78
N ARG A 15 -13.40 -33.43 9.85
CA ARG A 15 -11.96 -33.61 9.65
C ARG A 15 -11.50 -33.11 8.28
N LEU A 16 -12.19 -33.50 7.20
CA LEU A 16 -11.84 -33.07 5.84
C LEU A 16 -11.92 -31.55 5.67
N ILE A 17 -12.87 -30.89 6.34
CA ILE A 17 -12.98 -29.43 6.34
C ILE A 17 -11.78 -28.81 7.06
N GLU A 18 -11.42 -29.32 8.23
CA GLU A 18 -10.27 -28.84 9.02
C GLU A 18 -8.94 -29.04 8.28
N GLU A 19 -8.79 -30.16 7.58
CA GLU A 19 -7.61 -30.49 6.77
C GLU A 19 -7.59 -29.74 5.41
N GLY A 20 -8.68 -29.05 5.05
CA GLY A 20 -8.81 -28.33 3.77
C GLY A 20 -9.00 -29.25 2.55
N GLU A 21 -9.21 -30.55 2.78
CA GLU A 21 -9.43 -31.57 1.75
C GLU A 21 -10.89 -31.63 1.28
N TRP A 22 -11.81 -31.04 2.05
CA TRP A 22 -13.22 -30.98 1.69
C TRP A 22 -13.44 -30.15 0.42
N ASP A 23 -12.72 -29.04 0.26
CA ASP A 23 -13.07 -27.96 -0.69
C ASP A 23 -12.59 -28.15 -2.14
N ALA A 24 -13.10 -29.21 -2.77
CA ALA A 24 -12.95 -29.46 -4.20
C ALA A 24 -13.88 -28.58 -5.06
N LYS A 25 -13.42 -28.12 -6.22
CA LYS A 25 -14.22 -27.32 -7.18
C LYS A 25 -15.39 -28.08 -7.82
N GLU A 26 -15.50 -29.39 -7.60
CA GLU A 26 -16.53 -30.26 -8.17
C GLU A 26 -17.65 -30.54 -7.15
N PHE A 27 -18.87 -30.76 -7.67
CA PHE A 27 -20.05 -31.16 -6.88
C PHE A 27 -20.40 -30.21 -5.72
N THR A 28 -20.14 -28.90 -5.87
CA THR A 28 -20.36 -27.87 -4.84
C THR A 28 -21.78 -27.91 -4.27
N GLU A 29 -22.78 -28.04 -5.15
CA GLU A 29 -24.20 -28.12 -4.75
C GLU A 29 -24.51 -29.40 -3.96
N MET A 30 -23.92 -30.54 -4.34
CA MET A 30 -24.13 -31.82 -3.64
C MET A 30 -23.45 -31.81 -2.27
N ARG A 31 -22.28 -31.18 -2.16
CA ARG A 31 -21.56 -30.99 -0.90
C ARG A 31 -22.32 -30.06 0.05
N GLU A 32 -22.85 -28.93 -0.44
CA GLU A 32 -23.70 -28.06 0.39
C GLU A 32 -24.96 -28.77 0.89
N ASN A 33 -25.61 -29.56 0.02
CA ASN A 33 -26.77 -30.35 0.42
C ASN A 33 -26.41 -31.37 1.51
N LEU A 34 -25.25 -32.03 1.41
CA LEU A 34 -24.78 -32.95 2.45
C LEU A 34 -24.49 -32.24 3.78
N LEU A 35 -23.87 -31.06 3.74
CA LEU A 35 -23.62 -30.25 4.94
C LEU A 35 -24.94 -29.83 5.62
N LYS A 36 -25.96 -29.46 4.84
CA LYS A 36 -27.32 -29.16 5.33
C LYS A 36 -27.97 -30.37 5.99
N GLU A 37 -27.94 -31.53 5.35
CA GLU A 37 -28.48 -32.79 5.87
C GLU A 37 -27.79 -33.21 7.18
N LEU A 38 -26.46 -33.06 7.26
CA LEU A 38 -25.67 -33.41 8.45
C LEU A 38 -25.66 -32.31 9.53
N GLN A 39 -26.30 -31.16 9.24
CA GLN A 39 -26.36 -29.97 10.10
C GLN A 39 -24.97 -29.39 10.45
N ILE A 40 -24.00 -29.56 9.56
CA ILE A 40 -22.64 -29.04 9.71
C ILE A 40 -22.64 -27.57 9.29
N LYS A 41 -22.19 -26.68 10.19
CA LYS A 41 -21.98 -25.28 9.86
C LYS A 41 -20.61 -25.13 9.19
N HIS A 42 -20.61 -24.94 7.90
CA HIS A 42 -19.41 -24.63 7.13
C HIS A 42 -19.62 -23.32 6.37
N ASN A 43 -18.70 -22.39 6.54
CA ASN A 43 -18.62 -21.20 5.69
C ASN A 43 -17.41 -21.43 4.78
N PRO A 44 -17.59 -21.76 3.49
CA PRO A 44 -16.47 -21.94 2.59
C PRO A 44 -15.78 -20.60 2.44
N ILE A 45 -14.64 -20.47 3.10
CA ILE A 45 -13.74 -19.36 2.84
C ILE A 45 -13.02 -19.73 1.55
N ASP A 46 -13.46 -19.14 0.45
CA ASP A 46 -12.84 -19.37 -0.85
C ASP A 46 -11.40 -18.84 -0.82
N ASN A 47 -10.44 -19.76 -0.66
CA ASN A 47 -9.01 -19.46 -0.64
C ASN A 47 -8.56 -18.76 -1.92
N GLU A 48 -9.26 -18.94 -3.05
CA GLU A 48 -8.96 -18.27 -4.32
C GLU A 48 -9.28 -16.78 -4.24
N VAL A 49 -10.43 -16.42 -3.64
CA VAL A 49 -10.81 -15.02 -3.37
C VAL A 49 -9.86 -14.37 -2.37
N ILE A 50 -9.38 -15.11 -1.36
CA ILE A 50 -8.36 -14.60 -0.43
C ILE A 50 -7.04 -14.35 -1.17
N LEU A 51 -6.58 -15.30 -1.99
CA LEU A 51 -5.35 -15.17 -2.76
C LEU A 51 -5.40 -13.97 -3.73
N GLU A 52 -6.54 -13.74 -4.39
CA GLU A 52 -6.72 -12.60 -5.28
C GLU A 52 -6.69 -11.26 -4.52
N LYS A 53 -7.35 -11.20 -3.35
CA LYS A 53 -7.28 -10.02 -2.47
C LYS A 53 -5.86 -9.77 -1.95
N LEU A 54 -5.12 -10.82 -1.61
CA LEU A 54 -3.73 -10.71 -1.16
C LEU A 54 -2.83 -10.16 -2.28
N LYS A 55 -2.92 -10.71 -3.50
CA LYS A 55 -2.17 -10.20 -4.66
C LYS A 55 -2.48 -8.73 -4.95
N SER A 56 -3.77 -8.35 -4.91
CA SER A 56 -4.17 -6.94 -5.08
C SER A 56 -3.60 -6.02 -4.00
N ASN A 57 -3.48 -6.51 -2.77
CA ASN A 57 -2.89 -5.74 -1.67
C ASN A 57 -1.37 -5.60 -1.82
N ASP A 58 -0.68 -6.63 -2.31
CA ASP A 58 0.76 -6.55 -2.62
C ASP A 58 1.05 -5.47 -3.68
N GLU A 59 0.26 -5.42 -4.76
CA GLU A 59 0.39 -4.37 -5.77
C GLU A 59 0.16 -2.96 -5.21
N LYS A 60 -0.79 -2.81 -4.29
CA LYS A 60 -1.04 -1.53 -3.60
C LYS A 60 0.14 -1.15 -2.70
N LEU A 61 0.75 -2.12 -2.02
CA LEU A 61 1.89 -1.89 -1.15
C LEU A 61 3.11 -1.41 -1.94
N GLU A 62 3.38 -2.00 -3.10
CA GLU A 62 4.47 -1.55 -3.98
C GLU A 62 4.26 -0.12 -4.48
N LYS A 63 3.02 0.25 -4.85
CA LYS A 63 2.69 1.64 -5.22
C LYS A 63 2.90 2.61 -4.05
N LEU A 64 2.58 2.21 -2.83
CA LEU A 64 2.80 3.03 -1.63
C LEU A 64 4.29 3.28 -1.37
N LYS A 65 5.13 2.23 -1.47
CA LYS A 65 6.59 2.38 -1.32
C LYS A 65 7.17 3.38 -2.34
N SER A 66 6.73 3.29 -3.60
CA SER A 66 7.17 4.22 -4.64
C SER A 66 6.75 5.67 -4.34
N ASN A 67 5.54 5.88 -3.79
CA ASN A 67 5.09 7.21 -3.37
C ASN A 67 5.93 7.76 -2.21
N ASP A 68 6.35 6.93 -1.25
CA ASP A 68 7.21 7.37 -0.15
C ASP A 68 8.58 7.86 -0.67
N GLU A 69 9.17 7.18 -1.66
CA GLU A 69 10.42 7.63 -2.30
C GLU A 69 10.25 8.99 -3.01
N ILE A 70 9.11 9.22 -3.67
CA ILE A 70 8.80 10.50 -4.31
C ILE A 70 8.67 11.60 -3.24
N LEU A 71 8.06 11.28 -2.11
CA LEU A 71 7.82 12.23 -1.02
C LEU A 71 9.14 12.68 -0.36
N GLU A 72 10.11 11.77 -0.19
CA GLU A 72 11.45 12.12 0.28
C GLU A 72 12.21 13.02 -0.69
N LYS A 73 12.11 12.75 -2.01
CA LYS A 73 12.71 13.64 -3.04
C LYS A 73 12.10 15.04 -3.00
N LEU A 74 10.78 15.15 -2.79
CA LEU A 74 10.10 16.45 -2.67
C LEU A 74 10.58 17.24 -1.45
N LYS A 75 10.72 16.60 -0.28
CA LYS A 75 11.27 17.25 0.93
C LYS A 75 12.66 17.81 0.69
N SER A 76 13.53 17.04 0.02
CA SER A 76 14.89 17.50 -0.33
C SER A 76 14.85 18.71 -1.26
N ASN A 77 13.97 18.72 -2.26
CA ASN A 77 13.79 19.86 -3.15
C ASN A 77 13.29 21.12 -2.42
N ASP A 78 12.40 20.97 -1.43
CA ASP A 78 11.93 22.09 -0.60
C ASP A 78 13.07 22.73 0.21
N GLU A 79 14.01 21.94 0.72
CA GLU A 79 15.19 22.46 1.39
C GLU A 79 16.11 23.23 0.44
N ILE A 80 16.30 22.73 -0.78
CA ILE A 80 17.08 23.42 -1.82
C ILE A 80 16.43 24.76 -2.18
N LEU A 81 15.10 24.80 -2.34
CA LEU A 81 14.35 26.03 -2.61
C LEU A 81 14.51 27.09 -1.51
N LYS A 82 14.50 26.68 -0.24
CA LYS A 82 14.76 27.61 0.88
C LYS A 82 16.16 28.22 0.82
N LYS A 83 17.18 27.42 0.47
CA LYS A 83 18.56 27.90 0.33
C LYS A 83 18.69 28.88 -0.85
N LEU A 84 18.04 28.61 -1.98
CA LEU A 84 18.03 29.50 -3.14
C LEU A 84 17.43 30.86 -2.79
N LYS A 85 16.25 30.89 -2.16
CA LYS A 85 15.61 32.16 -1.74
C LYS A 85 16.51 33.00 -0.84
N SER A 86 17.20 32.37 0.13
CA SER A 86 18.14 33.08 0.99
C SER A 86 19.34 33.65 0.21
N ASN A 87 19.79 32.97 -0.84
CA ASN A 87 20.87 33.47 -1.69
C ASN A 87 20.40 34.62 -2.58
N ASP A 88 19.17 34.58 -3.09
CA ASP A 88 18.59 35.68 -3.87
C ASP A 88 18.52 36.97 -3.02
N GLU A 89 18.07 36.88 -1.76
CA GLU A 89 18.06 38.02 -0.82
C GLU A 89 19.47 38.59 -0.57
N LYS A 90 20.48 37.71 -0.49
CA LYS A 90 21.88 38.14 -0.33
C LYS A 90 22.38 38.85 -1.59
N LEU A 91 22.01 38.37 -2.77
CA LEU A 91 22.38 38.97 -4.05
C LEU A 91 21.79 40.38 -4.19
N GLU A 92 20.50 40.54 -3.88
CA GLU A 92 19.83 41.85 -3.92
C GLU A 92 20.51 42.87 -2.98
N ASN A 93 20.94 42.43 -1.80
CA ASN A 93 21.68 43.26 -0.87
C ASN A 93 23.06 43.66 -1.38
N LEU A 94 23.75 42.79 -2.12
CA LEU A 94 25.03 43.11 -2.74
C LEU A 94 24.86 44.09 -3.90
N GLU A 95 23.85 43.92 -4.74
CA GLU A 95 23.52 44.85 -5.84
C GLU A 95 23.27 46.26 -5.31
N LYS A 96 22.46 46.41 -4.24
CA LYS A 96 22.23 47.70 -3.57
C LYS A 96 23.51 48.34 -3.04
N LYS A 97 24.46 47.55 -2.53
CA LYS A 97 25.77 48.05 -2.08
C LYS A 97 26.63 48.51 -3.25
N LEU A 98 26.62 47.76 -4.35
CA LEU A 98 27.38 48.08 -5.56
C LEU A 98 26.89 49.40 -6.19
N GLU A 99 25.57 49.60 -6.26
CA GLU A 99 24.98 50.84 -6.75
C GLU A 99 25.39 52.06 -5.91
N LYS A 100 25.41 51.92 -4.59
CA LYS A 100 25.88 52.98 -3.68
C LYS A 100 27.36 53.32 -3.91
N LEU A 101 28.21 52.32 -4.10
CA LEU A 101 29.63 52.53 -4.40
C LEU A 101 29.83 53.24 -5.74
N GLY A 102 29.06 52.89 -6.77
CA GLY A 102 29.10 53.56 -8.07
C GLY A 102 28.79 55.05 -7.96
N LYS A 103 27.71 55.42 -7.26
CA LYS A 103 27.33 56.82 -7.02
C LYS A 103 28.44 57.63 -6.30
N LEU A 104 29.08 57.02 -5.29
CA LEU A 104 30.20 57.67 -4.59
C LEU A 104 31.41 57.89 -5.49
N LEU A 105 31.72 56.95 -6.37
CA LEU A 105 32.83 57.06 -7.31
C LEU A 105 32.60 58.19 -8.33
N GLU A 106 31.37 58.32 -8.84
CA GLU A 106 30.98 59.43 -9.72
C GLU A 106 31.13 60.79 -9.02
N GLU A 107 30.71 60.90 -7.75
CA GLU A 107 30.86 62.13 -6.98
C GLU A 107 32.33 62.50 -6.73
N ILE A 108 33.20 61.50 -6.51
CA ILE A 108 34.65 61.72 -6.36
C ILE A 108 35.25 62.21 -7.68
N HIS A 109 34.91 61.62 -8.81
CA HIS A 109 35.44 62.03 -10.12
C HIS A 109 34.91 63.40 -10.60
N ALA A 110 33.78 63.86 -10.06
CA ALA A 110 33.20 65.17 -10.38
C ALA A 110 33.78 66.34 -9.55
N LYS A 111 34.59 66.07 -8.52
CA LYS A 111 35.28 67.08 -7.69
C LYS A 111 36.73 67.28 -8.12
#